data_AF-A0A523TK38-F1
#
_entry.id   AF-A0A523TK38-F1
#
_cell.length_a   1.000
_cell.length_b   1.000
_cell.length_c   1.000
_cell.angle_alpha   90.00
_cell.angle_beta   90.00
_cell.angle_gamma   90.00
#
_symmetry.space_group_name_H-M   'P 1'
#
loop_
_entity.id
_entity.type
_entity.pdbx_description
1 polymer ?
#
loop_
_entity_poly.entity_id
_entity_poly.type
_entity_poly.pdbx_seq_one_letter_code
_entity_poly.pdbx_strand_id
1 'polypeptide(L)'
;MSKYNELSLDEKITQIAEWIANSKHLVAFTGAGISTESGIPDFRVPDGLWTRRDKGLPPPKMEKSWSEVQPNSGHLALVELQNMGLLKFIISQ
;
A
#
# COMPACT_ATOMS: atom_id res chain seq x y z
N MET A 1 -1.55 -27.40 0.20
CA MET A 1 -0.60 -26.28 0.20
C MET A 1 -0.83 -25.50 -1.10
N SER A 2 -1.16 -24.22 -0.99
CA SER A 2 -1.70 -23.44 -2.12
C SER A 2 -0.64 -23.19 -3.21
N LYS A 3 -0.98 -23.38 -4.49
CA LYS A 3 -0.12 -23.19 -5.68
C LYS A 3 0.57 -21.81 -5.77
N TYR A 4 0.19 -20.85 -4.93
CA TYR A 4 0.74 -19.49 -4.90
C TYR A 4 2.00 -19.33 -4.02
N ASN A 5 2.34 -20.31 -3.18
CA ASN A 5 3.50 -20.20 -2.27
C ASN A 5 4.85 -20.48 -2.93
N GLU A 6 4.88 -20.89 -4.20
CA GLU A 6 6.12 -21.26 -4.92
C GLU A 6 6.56 -20.20 -5.95
N LEU A 7 5.73 -19.19 -6.24
CA LEU A 7 6.08 -18.14 -7.20
C LEU A 7 7.09 -17.15 -6.60
N SER A 8 8.10 -16.80 -7.40
CA SER A 8 9.00 -15.68 -7.18
C SER A 8 8.23 -14.34 -7.16
N LEU A 9 8.92 -13.28 -6.71
CA LEU A 9 8.32 -11.94 -6.67
C LEU A 9 7.93 -11.46 -8.08
N ASP A 10 8.80 -11.64 -9.06
CA ASP A 10 8.58 -11.18 -10.43
C ASP A 10 7.42 -11.93 -11.11
N GLU A 11 7.27 -13.22 -10.84
CA GLU A 11 6.13 -14.01 -11.32
C GLU A 11 4.82 -13.52 -10.69
N LYS A 12 4.82 -13.18 -9.39
CA LYS A 12 3.64 -12.62 -8.72
C LYS A 12 3.27 -11.24 -9.28
N ILE A 13 4.25 -10.39 -9.54
CA ILE A 13 4.04 -9.06 -10.15
C ILE A 13 3.44 -9.23 -11.56
N THR A 14 4.02 -10.11 -12.37
CA THR A 14 3.52 -10.42 -13.71
C THR A 14 2.08 -10.91 -13.66
N GLN A 15 1.78 -11.82 -12.73
CA GLN A 15 0.44 -12.37 -12.57
C GLN A 15 -0.58 -11.29 -12.19
N ILE A 16 -0.23 -10.37 -11.28
CA ILE A 16 -1.11 -9.26 -10.87
C ILE A 16 -1.31 -8.29 -12.04
N ALA A 17 -0.26 -8.00 -12.82
CA ALA A 17 -0.38 -7.14 -14.00
C ALA A 17 -1.35 -7.73 -15.03
N GLU A 18 -1.29 -9.04 -15.28
CA GLU A 18 -2.26 -9.74 -16.14
C GLU A 18 -3.69 -9.65 -15.59
N TRP A 19 -3.88 -9.82 -14.28
CA TRP A 19 -5.20 -9.70 -13.66
C TRP A 19 -5.77 -8.29 -13.76
N ILE A 20 -4.92 -7.27 -13.58
CA ILE A 20 -5.29 -5.86 -13.75
C ILE A 20 -5.74 -5.61 -15.20
N ALA A 21 -4.92 -6.02 -16.18
CA ALA A 21 -5.20 -5.78 -17.59
C ALA A 21 -6.49 -6.46 -18.08
N ASN A 22 -6.82 -7.62 -17.52
CA ASN A 22 -8.01 -8.40 -17.91
C ASN A 22 -9.25 -8.13 -17.04
N SER A 23 -9.13 -7.32 -15.98
CA SER A 23 -10.26 -7.02 -15.10
C SER A 23 -11.27 -6.10 -15.79
N LYS A 24 -12.56 -6.40 -15.65
CA LYS A 24 -13.63 -5.47 -16.06
C LYS A 24 -13.79 -4.32 -15.06
N HIS A 25 -13.52 -4.58 -13.78
CA HIS A 25 -13.74 -3.63 -12.68
C HIS A 25 -12.65 -3.82 -11.62
N LEU A 26 -11.53 -3.12 -11.78
CA LEU A 26 -10.51 -3.06 -10.74
C LEU A 26 -10.94 -2.11 -9.62
N VAL A 27 -10.87 -2.58 -8.37
CA VAL A 27 -11.06 -1.76 -7.16
C VAL A 27 -9.83 -1.93 -6.27
N ALA A 28 -9.24 -0.82 -5.83
CA ALA A 28 -8.11 -0.83 -4.92
C ALA A 28 -8.57 -0.55 -3.49
N PHE A 29 -8.08 -1.35 -2.53
CA PHE A 29 -8.26 -1.11 -1.10
C PHE A 29 -6.92 -0.68 -0.52
N THR A 30 -6.88 0.49 0.10
CA THR A 30 -5.66 1.02 0.73
C THR A 30 -5.85 1.21 2.23
N GLY A 31 -4.73 1.24 2.94
CA GLY A 31 -4.66 1.59 4.35
C GLY A 31 -3.31 2.26 4.62
N ALA A 32 -3.02 2.54 5.89
CA ALA A 32 -1.84 3.31 6.30
C ALA A 32 -0.50 2.78 5.73
N GLY A 33 -0.42 1.48 5.44
CA GLY A 33 0.77 0.85 4.85
C GLY A 33 1.21 1.47 3.51
N ILE A 34 0.30 2.04 2.72
CA ILE A 34 0.68 2.69 1.44
C ILE A 34 1.46 3.99 1.68
N SER A 35 1.43 4.57 2.87
CA SER A 35 2.04 5.87 3.20
C SER A 35 3.31 5.77 4.04
N THR A 36 3.77 4.57 4.37
CA THR A 36 4.98 4.36 5.19
C THR A 36 6.22 4.92 4.50
N GLU A 37 6.39 4.69 3.20
CA GLU A 37 7.49 5.27 2.40
C GLU A 37 7.37 6.79 2.22
N SER A 38 6.20 7.37 2.48
CA SER A 38 6.02 8.82 2.53
C SER A 38 6.46 9.44 3.86
N GLY A 39 6.90 8.63 4.84
CA GLY A 39 7.33 9.06 6.17
C GLY A 39 6.20 9.11 7.20
N ILE A 40 5.02 8.56 6.88
CA ILE A 40 3.88 8.45 7.80
C ILE A 40 3.89 7.04 8.41
N PRO A 41 4.06 6.90 9.74
CA PRO A 41 4.06 5.59 10.36
C PRO A 41 2.68 4.93 10.27
N ASP A 42 2.65 3.61 10.12
CA ASP A 42 1.40 2.86 10.17
C ASP A 42 0.97 2.54 11.62
N PHE A 43 -0.11 1.76 11.72
CA PHE A 43 -0.72 1.40 12.98
C PHE A 43 -0.25 0.07 13.59
N ARG A 44 0.10 -0.94 12.78
CA ARG A 44 0.14 -2.36 13.24
C ARG A 44 1.38 -3.15 12.81
N VAL A 45 2.31 -2.60 12.04
CA VAL A 45 3.58 -3.29 11.75
C VAL A 45 4.44 -3.35 13.03
N PRO A 46 5.58 -4.05 13.04
CA PRO A 46 6.39 -4.21 14.26
C PRO A 46 6.74 -2.92 15.02
N ASP A 47 6.77 -1.78 14.32
CA ASP A 47 6.95 -0.43 14.89
C ASP A 47 5.77 0.54 14.69
N GLY A 48 4.58 0.04 14.35
CA GLY A 48 3.37 0.83 14.18
C GLY A 48 2.82 1.37 15.51
N LEU A 49 1.93 2.37 15.43
CA LEU A 49 1.38 3.09 16.60
C LEU A 49 0.80 2.16 17.68
N TRP A 50 -0.06 1.22 17.30
CA TRP A 50 -0.69 0.29 18.25
C TRP A 50 0.29 -0.78 18.73
N THR A 51 1.16 -1.28 17.86
CA THR A 51 2.21 -2.23 18.25
C THR A 51 3.15 -1.64 19.30
N ARG A 52 3.52 -0.36 19.17
CA ARG A 52 4.34 0.35 20.15
C ARG A 52 3.56 0.61 21.44
N ARG A 53 2.29 1.02 21.35
CA ARG A 53 1.41 1.17 22.52
C ARG A 53 1.30 -0.12 23.33
N ASP A 54 1.09 -1.26 22.68
CA ASP A 54 0.96 -2.57 23.33
C ASP A 54 2.25 -3.00 24.03
N LYS A 55 3.41 -2.52 23.55
CA LYS A 55 4.73 -2.72 24.15
C LYS A 55 5.09 -1.66 25.22
N GLY A 56 4.21 -0.71 25.51
CA GLY A 56 4.50 0.41 26.42
C GLY A 56 5.55 1.38 25.89
N LEU A 57 5.78 1.41 24.58
CA LEU A 57 6.73 2.30 23.92
C LEU A 57 6.07 3.64 23.54
N PRO A 58 6.83 4.75 23.44
CA PRO A 58 6.30 6.01 22.93
C PRO A 58 5.80 5.86 21.49
N PRO A 59 4.87 6.73 21.03
CA PRO A 59 4.37 6.68 19.65
C PRO A 59 5.51 6.78 18.63
N PRO A 60 5.33 6.21 17.43
CA PRO A 60 6.33 6.32 16.37
C PRO A 60 6.50 7.80 15.99
N LYS A 61 7.74 8.17 15.67
CA LYS A 61 8.04 9.50 15.19
C LYS A 61 7.63 9.60 13.72
N MET A 62 7.04 10.72 13.34
CA MET A 62 6.97 11.08 11.93
C MET A 62 8.37 11.38 11.42
N GLU A 63 8.74 10.83 10.27
CA GLU A 63 10.05 11.11 9.67
C GLU A 63 10.11 12.52 9.05
N LYS A 64 8.95 13.04 8.63
CA LYS A 64 8.80 14.33 7.95
C LYS A 64 7.73 15.15 8.64
N SER A 65 7.78 16.48 8.55
CA SER A 65 6.64 17.32 8.90
C SER A 65 5.47 17.04 7.96
N TRP A 66 4.23 17.22 8.43
CA TRP A 66 3.03 17.11 7.60
C TRP A 66 3.10 17.95 6.31
N SER A 67 3.74 19.12 6.37
CA SER A 67 3.93 20.01 5.22
C SER A 67 4.88 19.46 4.16
N GLU A 68 5.71 18.48 4.51
CA GLU A 68 6.76 17.91 3.64
C GLU A 68 6.38 16.53 3.10
N VAL A 69 5.28 15.95 3.58
CA VAL A 69 4.77 14.67 3.09
C VAL A 69 4.32 14.83 1.63
N GLN A 70 4.75 13.89 0.80
CA GLN A 70 4.37 13.82 -0.61
C GLN A 70 3.85 12.42 -0.95
N PRO A 71 2.97 12.29 -1.97
CA PRO A 71 2.61 10.98 -2.51
C PRO A 71 3.85 10.20 -2.96
N ASN A 72 3.91 8.91 -2.63
CA ASN A 72 4.97 8.00 -3.10
C ASN A 72 4.56 7.28 -4.39
N SER A 73 5.42 6.37 -4.85
CA SER A 73 5.21 5.56 -6.06
C SER A 73 3.89 4.78 -6.03
N GLY A 74 3.49 4.23 -4.87
CA GLY A 74 2.23 3.52 -4.72
C GLY A 74 1.01 4.41 -4.96
N HIS A 75 1.02 5.64 -4.42
CA HIS A 75 -0.04 6.62 -4.66
C HIS A 75 -0.10 7.04 -6.14
N LEU A 76 1.06 7.32 -6.74
CA LEU A 76 1.16 7.75 -8.14
C LEU A 76 0.75 6.63 -9.10
N ALA A 77 1.05 5.37 -8.76
CA ALA A 77 0.61 4.21 -9.54
C ALA A 77 -0.91 4.08 -9.57
N LEU A 78 -1.61 4.35 -8.46
CA LEU A 78 -3.08 4.36 -8.44
C LEU A 78 -3.65 5.47 -9.32
N VAL A 79 -3.03 6.66 -9.32
CA VAL A 79 -3.39 7.75 -10.22
C VAL A 79 -3.21 7.32 -11.68
N GLU A 80 -2.09 6.67 -12.00
CA GLU A 80 -1.82 6.23 -13.36
C GLU A 80 -2.82 5.15 -13.82
N LEU A 81 -3.13 4.16 -12.98
CA LEU A 81 -4.16 3.16 -13.28
C LEU A 81 -5.55 3.79 -13.47
N GLN A 82 -5.86 4.86 -12.74
CA GLN A 82 -7.10 5.62 -12.93
C GLN A 82 -7.09 6.38 -14.26
N ASN A 83 -5.98 7.03 -14.60
CA ASN A 83 -5.83 7.76 -15.87
C ASN A 83 -5.91 6.83 -17.09
N MET A 84 -5.40 5.60 -16.96
CA MET A 84 -5.52 4.55 -17.97
C MET A 84 -6.96 3.99 -18.09
N GLY A 85 -7.88 4.41 -17.21
CA GLY A 85 -9.25 3.90 -17.16
C GLY A 85 -9.38 2.47 -16.60
N LEU A 86 -8.30 1.91 -16.05
CA LEU A 86 -8.27 0.56 -15.49
C LEU A 86 -8.85 0.53 -14.08
N LEU A 87 -8.49 1.50 -13.24
CA LEU A 87 -8.95 1.58 -11.86
C LEU A 87 -10.32 2.24 -11.78
N LYS A 88 -11.33 1.47 -11.37
CA LYS A 88 -12.71 1.95 -11.30
C LYS A 88 -13.02 2.71 -10.01
N PHE A 89 -12.43 2.28 -8.90
CA PHE A 89 -12.69 2.88 -7.60
C PHE A 89 -11.55 2.62 -6.62
N ILE A 90 -11.37 3.54 -5.67
CA ILE A 90 -10.44 3.40 -4.54
C ILE A 90 -11.26 3.46 -3.25
N ILE A 91 -11.04 2.49 -2.37
CA ILE A 91 -11.57 2.48 -1.00
C ILE A 91 -10.37 2.62 -0.06
N SER A 92 -10.35 3.70 0.71
CA SER A 92 -9.30 3.98 1.68
C SER A 92 -9.89 4.06 3.09
N GLN A 93 -9.11 3.62 4.08
CA GLN A 93 -9.49 3.60 5.51
C GLN A 93 -9.21 4.93 6.19
#